data_AF-A0A4R6INB9-F1
#
_entry.id   AF-A0A4R6INB9-F1
#
_cell.length_a   1.000
_cell.length_b   1.000
_cell.length_c   1.000
_cell.angle_alpha   90.00
_cell.angle_beta   90.00
_cell.angle_gamma   90.00
#
_symmetry.space_group_name_H-M   'P 1'
#
loop_
_entity.id
_entity.type
_entity.pdbx_description
1 polymer ?
#
loop_
_entity_poly.entity_id
_entity_poly.type
_entity_poly.pdbx_seq_one_letter_code
_entity_poly.pdbx_strand_id
1 'polypeptide(L)'
;MLIRKLNKKAQINNETGLGTNTNLSGTGRFFNRNGEPNMQVMGMNLWQRLNIYHSLLTMSMWKFLLVVVIYFLGTNLLFTAIYYLIGIEHLGGLMQVHGLELFGEVFFFSAQTFTTVGYGRINPMGFAASFTASMEALTGLMTFAIATGIMWGRFSRPKAYIRYSKNAVVAPFRDGIALMFRMVPFTRNYLVNVEVRVTLAMQVMEDGQMKNRFFNMPLDIAKANTMTANWTLVHIINEESPIYGFTKDDLTNAHAEMLVFVQGFDESFSNTVISRTSYTYEELVFGAKFLPMYHPSEDGMKTVLHLDQLDAYEKVELGQV
;
A
#
# COMPACT_ATOMS: atom_id res chain seq x y z
N MET A 1 -18.96 26.35 -21.67
CA MET A 1 -17.69 26.96 -22.11
C MET A 1 -16.52 26.07 -21.64
N LEU A 2 -16.59 24.76 -21.92
CA LEU A 2 -15.59 23.79 -21.45
C LEU A 2 -14.50 23.63 -22.52
N ILE A 3 -13.38 24.31 -22.27
CA ILE A 3 -12.01 24.08 -22.77
C ILE A 3 -11.85 23.91 -24.28
N ARG A 4 -11.88 25.05 -25.00
CA ARG A 4 -11.19 25.23 -26.29
C ARG A 4 -9.69 25.54 -26.14
N LYS A 5 -9.18 25.69 -24.91
CA LYS A 5 -7.81 26.09 -24.57
C LYS A 5 -6.89 24.89 -24.24
N LEU A 6 -7.02 23.78 -24.94
CA LEU A 6 -5.99 22.74 -24.82
C LEU A 6 -4.68 23.25 -25.40
N ASN A 7 -3.61 23.18 -24.61
CA ASN A 7 -2.29 23.51 -25.12
C ASN A 7 -1.90 22.49 -26.20
N LYS A 8 -1.77 22.94 -27.45
CA LYS A 8 -1.43 22.09 -28.60
C LYS A 8 -0.04 21.46 -28.51
N LYS A 9 0.85 22.04 -27.70
CA LYS A 9 2.20 21.50 -27.44
C LYS A 9 2.20 20.41 -26.36
N ALA A 10 1.10 20.24 -25.62
CA ALA A 10 1.01 19.24 -24.56
C ALA A 10 1.05 17.82 -25.13
N GLN A 11 1.97 17.00 -24.62
CA GLN A 11 2.10 15.61 -25.03
C GLN A 11 1.03 14.74 -24.37
N ILE A 12 0.09 14.24 -25.17
CA ILE A 12 -0.92 13.27 -24.72
C ILE A 12 -0.22 11.95 -24.38
N ASN A 13 -0.53 11.39 -23.21
CA ASN A 13 -0.09 10.08 -22.78
C ASN A 13 -1.23 9.06 -22.97
N ASN A 14 -1.07 8.15 -23.92
CA ASN A 14 -2.05 7.08 -24.18
C ASN A 14 -1.72 5.77 -23.44
N GLU A 15 -0.60 5.71 -22.73
CA GLU A 15 -0.05 4.49 -22.12
C GLU A 15 -0.33 4.41 -20.61
N THR A 16 -1.29 5.18 -20.10
CA THR A 16 -1.60 5.20 -18.65
C THR A 16 -2.31 3.93 -18.17
N GLY A 17 -2.93 3.18 -19.07
CA GLY A 17 -3.80 2.04 -18.73
C GLY A 17 -5.10 2.43 -18.02
N LEU A 18 -5.39 3.74 -17.92
CA LEU A 18 -6.60 4.27 -17.30
C LEU A 18 -7.70 4.53 -18.34
N GLY A 19 -8.96 4.42 -17.90
CA GLY A 19 -10.12 4.64 -18.77
C GLY A 19 -10.22 6.08 -19.28
N THR A 20 -10.39 6.23 -20.59
CA THR A 20 -10.53 7.53 -21.27
C THR A 20 -12.00 8.00 -21.35
N ASN A 21 -12.97 7.12 -21.11
CA ASN A 21 -14.39 7.46 -21.21
C ASN A 21 -14.94 7.91 -19.86
N THR A 22 -15.33 9.19 -19.75
CA THR A 22 -15.87 9.74 -18.50
C THR A 22 -17.24 9.17 -18.14
N ASN A 23 -18.07 8.83 -19.13
CA ASN A 23 -19.41 8.26 -18.90
C ASN A 23 -19.35 6.85 -18.27
N LEU A 24 -18.20 6.17 -18.40
CA LEU A 24 -17.94 4.85 -17.85
C LEU A 24 -17.03 4.90 -16.61
N SER A 25 -16.54 6.09 -16.25
CA SER A 25 -15.65 6.30 -15.10
C SER A 25 -16.41 7.00 -13.98
N GLY A 26 -16.07 6.70 -12.73
CA GLY A 26 -16.60 7.46 -11.60
C GLY A 26 -16.21 8.95 -11.70
N THR A 27 -17.04 9.84 -11.15
CA THR A 27 -16.78 11.29 -11.11
C THR A 27 -15.74 11.69 -10.05
N GLY A 28 -15.29 10.74 -9.23
CA GLY A 28 -14.27 10.96 -8.21
C GLY A 28 -12.84 10.87 -8.75
N ARG A 29 -11.88 10.95 -7.82
CA ARG A 29 -10.44 10.76 -8.10
C ARG A 29 -10.14 9.37 -8.71
N PHE A 30 -9.12 9.26 -9.55
CA PHE A 30 -8.62 7.98 -10.10
C PHE A 30 -7.89 7.15 -9.06
N PHE A 31 -6.99 7.80 -8.31
CA PHE A 31 -6.26 7.18 -7.21
C PHE A 31 -6.59 7.90 -5.91
N ASN A 32 -6.63 7.16 -4.82
CA ASN A 32 -6.69 7.72 -3.49
C ASN A 32 -5.29 8.24 -3.08
N ARG A 33 -5.23 9.05 -2.02
CA ARG A 33 -3.95 9.58 -1.49
C ARG A 33 -2.99 8.48 -0.99
N ASN A 34 -3.53 7.29 -0.70
CA ASN A 34 -2.74 6.11 -0.35
C ASN A 34 -2.23 5.33 -1.59
N GLY A 35 -2.53 5.78 -2.80
CA GLY A 35 -2.12 5.17 -4.06
C GLY A 35 -3.00 4.01 -4.54
N GLU A 36 -4.07 3.67 -3.82
CA GLU A 36 -5.03 2.65 -4.24
C GLU A 36 -5.98 3.20 -5.31
N PRO A 37 -6.30 2.42 -6.36
CA PRO A 37 -7.30 2.81 -7.34
C PRO A 37 -8.66 3.01 -6.68
N ASN A 38 -9.35 4.10 -7.02
CA ASN A 38 -10.71 4.35 -6.57
C ASN A 38 -11.71 3.61 -7.48
N MET A 39 -11.72 2.29 -7.38
CA MET A 39 -12.51 1.42 -8.26
C MET A 39 -13.15 0.29 -7.47
N GLN A 40 -14.45 0.08 -7.69
CA GLN A 40 -15.17 -1.08 -7.16
C GLN A 40 -15.24 -2.18 -8.23
N VAL A 41 -14.58 -3.30 -7.95
CA VAL A 41 -14.62 -4.48 -8.82
C VAL A 41 -15.79 -5.38 -8.43
N MET A 42 -16.71 -5.62 -9.37
CA MET A 42 -17.93 -6.43 -9.23
C MET A 42 -18.00 -7.50 -10.32
N GLY A 43 -18.85 -8.51 -10.16
CA GLY A 43 -19.19 -9.48 -11.24
C GLY A 43 -18.47 -10.83 -11.21
N MET A 44 -17.65 -11.11 -10.20
CA MET A 44 -17.07 -12.44 -9.97
C MET A 44 -17.55 -13.03 -8.65
N ASN A 45 -17.75 -14.34 -8.61
CA ASN A 45 -18.09 -15.06 -7.39
C ASN A 45 -16.97 -14.93 -6.36
N LEU A 46 -17.32 -14.83 -5.07
CA LEU A 46 -16.37 -14.65 -3.97
C LEU A 46 -15.24 -15.69 -4.02
N TRP A 47 -15.57 -16.97 -4.23
CA TRP A 47 -14.60 -18.07 -4.31
C TRP A 47 -13.55 -17.91 -5.43
N GLN A 48 -13.92 -17.36 -6.58
CA GLN A 48 -12.99 -17.12 -7.69
C GLN A 48 -12.09 -15.91 -7.42
N ARG A 49 -12.55 -14.96 -6.61
CA ARG A 49 -11.78 -13.76 -6.22
C ARG A 49 -10.87 -14.02 -5.02
N LEU A 50 -11.15 -15.06 -4.23
CA LEU A 50 -10.39 -15.40 -3.03
C LEU A 50 -9.01 -15.96 -3.38
N ASN A 51 -8.04 -15.06 -3.54
CA ASN A 51 -6.64 -15.43 -3.48
C ASN A 51 -6.22 -15.53 -2.00
N ILE A 52 -6.30 -16.73 -1.43
CA ILE A 52 -6.01 -17.00 -0.02
C ILE A 52 -4.59 -16.54 0.34
N TYR A 53 -3.61 -16.84 -0.51
CA TYR A 53 -2.22 -16.45 -0.30
C TYR A 53 -2.06 -14.93 -0.21
N HIS A 54 -2.58 -14.19 -1.19
CA HIS A 54 -2.52 -12.72 -1.16
C HIS A 54 -3.27 -12.15 0.05
N SER A 55 -4.43 -12.71 0.39
CA SER A 55 -5.21 -12.26 1.56
C SER A 55 -4.44 -12.43 2.87
N LEU A 56 -3.82 -13.60 3.07
CA LEU A 56 -2.97 -13.90 4.22
C LEU A 56 -1.72 -13.02 4.27
N LEU A 57 -1.17 -12.58 3.13
CA LEU A 57 -0.03 -11.66 3.10
C LEU A 57 -0.41 -10.20 3.39
N THR A 58 -1.61 -9.78 2.99
CA THR A 58 -2.00 -8.35 2.98
C THR A 58 -2.87 -7.91 4.15
N MET A 59 -3.53 -8.83 4.84
CA MET A 59 -4.33 -8.50 6.03
C MET A 59 -3.49 -7.87 7.14
N SER A 60 -4.10 -7.18 8.10
CA SER A 60 -3.40 -6.65 9.28
C SER A 60 -2.81 -7.77 10.15
N MET A 61 -1.71 -7.48 10.87
CA MET A 61 -1.00 -8.46 11.72
C MET A 61 -1.93 -9.16 12.73
N TRP A 62 -2.79 -8.40 13.43
CA TRP A 62 -3.75 -8.95 14.40
C TRP A 62 -4.76 -9.92 13.77
N LYS A 63 -5.28 -9.60 12.59
CA LYS A 63 -6.17 -10.50 11.84
C LYS A 63 -5.45 -11.79 11.44
N PHE A 64 -4.19 -11.70 11.02
CA PHE A 64 -3.38 -12.87 10.70
C PHE A 64 -3.17 -13.77 11.92
N LEU A 65 -2.75 -13.21 13.07
CA LEU A 65 -2.60 -13.99 14.30
C LEU A 65 -3.92 -14.65 14.73
N LEU A 66 -5.03 -13.92 14.62
CA LEU A 66 -6.35 -14.46 14.92
C LEU A 66 -6.72 -15.63 14.00
N VAL A 67 -6.41 -15.55 12.70
CA VAL A 67 -6.61 -16.66 11.76
C VAL A 67 -5.76 -17.87 12.15
N VAL A 68 -4.50 -17.67 12.55
CA VAL A 68 -3.62 -18.75 13.04
C VAL A 68 -4.20 -19.40 14.29
N VAL A 69 -4.68 -18.62 15.26
CA VAL A 69 -5.31 -19.12 16.49
C VAL A 69 -6.59 -19.89 16.18
N ILE A 70 -7.46 -19.37 15.31
CA ILE A 70 -8.70 -20.06 14.91
C ILE A 70 -8.37 -21.37 14.19
N TYR A 71 -7.40 -21.37 13.29
CA TYR A 71 -6.96 -22.59 12.60
C TYR A 71 -6.41 -23.62 13.58
N PHE A 72 -5.58 -23.19 14.54
CA PHE A 72 -5.05 -24.04 15.59
C PHE A 72 -6.18 -24.65 16.43
N LEU A 73 -7.08 -23.83 16.98
CA LEU A 73 -8.20 -24.32 17.78
C LEU A 73 -9.10 -25.25 16.97
N GLY A 74 -9.47 -24.87 15.75
CA GLY A 74 -10.32 -25.67 14.88
C GLY A 74 -9.71 -27.03 14.51
N THR A 75 -8.42 -27.07 14.22
CA THR A 75 -7.73 -28.34 13.91
C THR A 75 -7.65 -29.24 15.13
N ASN A 76 -7.31 -28.70 16.31
CA ASN A 76 -7.27 -29.50 17.53
C ASN A 76 -8.67 -29.99 17.95
N LEU A 77 -9.72 -29.19 17.77
CA LEU A 77 -11.09 -29.63 17.98
C LEU A 77 -11.50 -30.76 17.02
N LEU A 78 -11.05 -30.69 15.76
CA LEU A 78 -11.27 -31.75 14.78
C LEU A 78 -10.58 -33.06 15.20
N PHE A 79 -9.31 -33.02 15.56
CA PHE A 79 -8.58 -34.21 16.01
C PHE A 79 -9.12 -34.75 17.33
N THR A 80 -9.51 -33.88 18.26
CA THR A 80 -10.24 -34.25 19.48
C THR A 80 -11.49 -35.07 19.12
N ALA A 81 -12.32 -34.59 18.20
CA ALA A 81 -13.50 -35.31 17.74
C ALA A 81 -13.14 -36.66 17.11
N ILE A 82 -12.05 -36.74 16.33
CA ILE A 82 -11.56 -38.00 15.76
C ILE A 82 -11.14 -38.98 16.87
N TYR A 83 -10.45 -38.52 17.92
CA TYR A 83 -10.10 -39.38 19.06
C TYR A 83 -11.33 -39.90 19.81
N TYR A 84 -12.36 -39.07 19.98
CA TYR A 84 -13.65 -39.52 20.51
C TYR A 84 -14.32 -40.58 19.62
N LEU A 85 -14.21 -40.46 18.30
CA LEU A 85 -14.74 -41.46 17.36
C LEU A 85 -13.95 -42.77 17.37
N ILE A 86 -12.63 -42.73 17.58
CA ILE A 86 -11.78 -43.92 17.73
C ILE A 86 -12.06 -44.62 19.07
N GLY A 87 -12.50 -43.87 20.08
CA GLY A 87 -12.73 -44.34 21.44
C GLY A 87 -11.62 -43.85 22.37
N ILE A 88 -12.02 -43.18 23.45
CA ILE A 88 -11.12 -42.59 24.45
C ILE A 88 -10.29 -43.65 25.20
N GLU A 89 -10.74 -44.90 25.22
CA GLU A 89 -10.01 -46.05 25.78
C GLU A 89 -8.68 -46.33 25.08
N HIS A 90 -8.52 -45.82 23.84
CA HIS A 90 -7.26 -45.87 23.09
C HIS A 90 -6.30 -44.73 23.44
N LEU A 91 -6.63 -43.88 24.43
CA LEU A 91 -5.73 -42.87 24.99
C LEU A 91 -5.36 -43.26 26.42
N GLY A 92 -4.12 -43.69 26.62
CA GLY A 92 -3.58 -44.02 27.94
C GLY A 92 -3.29 -42.76 28.75
N GLY A 93 -3.41 -42.84 30.08
CA GLY A 93 -3.04 -41.75 30.99
C GLY A 93 -4.10 -40.65 31.22
N LEU A 94 -5.34 -40.89 30.75
CA LEU A 94 -6.50 -40.07 31.13
C LEU A 94 -6.81 -40.26 32.62
N MET A 95 -7.02 -39.16 33.34
CA MET A 95 -7.35 -39.17 34.76
C MET A 95 -8.84 -38.97 35.01
N GLN A 96 -9.50 -38.26 34.08
CA GLN A 96 -10.91 -37.92 34.21
C GLN A 96 -11.78 -38.92 33.45
N VAL A 97 -12.98 -39.19 34.00
CA VAL A 97 -13.85 -40.24 33.48
C VAL A 97 -15.04 -39.66 32.71
N HIS A 98 -15.52 -38.46 33.06
CA HIS A 98 -16.70 -37.86 32.42
C HIS A 98 -16.65 -36.31 32.36
N GLY A 99 -17.44 -35.73 31.47
CA GLY A 99 -17.73 -34.29 31.42
C GLY A 99 -16.70 -33.44 30.67
N LEU A 100 -16.74 -32.13 30.92
CA LEU A 100 -15.91 -31.14 30.22
C LEU A 100 -14.41 -31.30 30.50
N GLU A 101 -14.05 -31.84 31.66
CA GLU A 101 -12.65 -32.03 32.04
C GLU A 101 -11.99 -33.11 31.18
N LEU A 102 -12.68 -34.24 30.94
CA LEU A 102 -12.22 -35.27 30.00
C LEU A 102 -12.08 -34.71 28.57
N PHE A 103 -13.04 -33.90 28.12
CA PHE A 103 -12.91 -33.20 26.83
C PHE A 103 -11.67 -32.32 26.78
N GLY A 104 -11.41 -31.57 27.85
CA GLY A 104 -10.19 -30.78 27.99
C GLY A 104 -8.92 -31.63 27.91
N GLU A 105 -8.87 -32.78 28.57
CA GLU A 105 -7.69 -33.68 28.52
C GLU A 105 -7.40 -34.16 27.11
N VAL A 106 -8.42 -34.62 26.37
CA VAL A 106 -8.27 -35.07 24.98
C VAL A 106 -7.90 -33.92 24.06
N PHE A 107 -8.50 -32.73 24.26
CA PHE A 107 -8.14 -31.53 23.51
C PHE A 107 -6.68 -31.11 23.75
N PHE A 108 -6.21 -31.15 24.99
CA PHE A 108 -4.82 -30.82 25.30
C PHE A 108 -3.85 -31.89 24.80
N PHE A 109 -4.25 -33.16 24.74
CA PHE A 109 -3.47 -34.21 24.08
C PHE A 109 -3.29 -33.91 22.57
N SER A 110 -4.38 -33.56 21.89
CA SER A 110 -4.35 -33.10 20.49
C SER A 110 -3.42 -31.89 20.34
N ALA A 111 -3.59 -30.85 21.18
CA ALA A 111 -2.73 -29.67 21.17
C ALA A 111 -1.24 -29.97 21.37
N GLN A 112 -0.90 -30.88 22.29
CA GLN A 112 0.48 -31.29 22.54
C GLN A 112 1.06 -32.12 21.39
N THR A 113 0.22 -32.92 20.72
CA THR A 113 0.61 -33.73 19.56
C THR A 113 0.83 -32.84 18.33
N PHE A 114 -0.12 -31.94 18.05
CA PHE A 114 -0.04 -30.97 16.96
C PHE A 114 1.16 -30.04 17.07
N THR A 115 1.47 -29.56 18.28
CA THR A 115 2.64 -28.68 18.52
C THR A 115 3.95 -29.43 18.71
N THR A 116 3.91 -30.77 18.67
CA THR A 116 5.03 -31.68 18.94
C THR A 116 5.71 -31.45 20.30
N VAL A 117 4.97 -30.90 21.28
CA VAL A 117 5.44 -30.74 22.67
C VAL A 117 5.45 -32.07 23.40
N GLY A 118 4.35 -32.83 23.30
CA GLY A 118 4.24 -34.20 23.80
C GLY A 118 4.78 -34.44 25.21
N TYR A 119 4.17 -33.86 26.26
CA TYR A 119 4.63 -34.05 27.65
C TYR A 119 4.64 -35.51 28.13
N GLY A 120 3.99 -36.43 27.40
CA GLY A 120 4.07 -37.87 27.65
C GLY A 120 3.12 -38.39 28.74
N ARG A 121 2.31 -37.52 29.36
CA ARG A 121 1.27 -37.96 30.32
C ARG A 121 0.18 -38.78 29.64
N ILE A 122 -0.31 -38.30 28.49
CA ILE A 122 -1.32 -38.99 27.67
C ILE A 122 -0.62 -39.54 26.43
N ASN A 123 -0.85 -40.80 26.10
CA ASN A 123 -0.24 -41.47 24.95
C ASN A 123 -1.26 -42.29 24.16
N PRO A 124 -1.16 -42.32 22.82
CA PRO A 124 -2.04 -43.16 22.02
C PRO A 124 -1.70 -44.64 22.21
N MET A 125 -2.71 -45.50 22.21
CA MET A 125 -2.61 -46.95 22.32
C MET A 125 -3.33 -47.62 21.15
N GLY A 126 -2.68 -48.61 20.54
CA GLY A 126 -3.21 -49.28 19.35
C GLY A 126 -2.94 -48.53 18.05
N PHE A 127 -3.18 -49.20 16.93
CA PHE A 127 -2.79 -48.71 15.60
C PHE A 127 -3.54 -47.44 15.19
N ALA A 128 -4.87 -47.40 15.35
CA ALA A 128 -5.70 -46.28 14.89
C ALA A 128 -5.34 -44.96 15.60
N ALA A 129 -5.28 -44.96 16.94
CA ALA A 129 -4.92 -43.76 17.70
C ALA A 129 -3.48 -43.31 17.41
N SER A 130 -2.53 -44.25 17.28
CA SER A 130 -1.12 -43.94 16.98
C SER A 130 -0.93 -43.38 15.57
N PHE A 131 -1.65 -43.93 14.59
CA PHE A 131 -1.66 -43.44 13.22
C PHE A 131 -2.25 -42.02 13.17
N THR A 132 -3.41 -41.79 13.81
CA THR A 132 -4.02 -40.45 13.91
C THR A 132 -3.07 -39.45 14.57
N ALA A 133 -2.43 -39.80 15.69
CA ALA A 133 -1.45 -38.94 16.35
C ALA A 133 -0.24 -38.63 15.46
N SER A 134 0.22 -39.60 14.68
CA SER A 134 1.32 -39.38 13.72
C SER A 134 0.91 -38.44 12.58
N MET A 135 -0.32 -38.59 12.05
CA MET A 135 -0.86 -37.69 11.02
C MET A 135 -1.12 -36.29 11.58
N GLU A 136 -1.58 -36.17 12.83
CA GLU A 136 -1.75 -34.91 13.53
C GLU A 136 -0.42 -34.17 13.70
N ALA A 137 0.62 -34.87 14.19
CA ALA A 137 1.95 -34.30 14.35
C ALA A 137 2.53 -33.83 13.01
N LEU A 138 2.37 -34.62 11.93
CA LEU A 138 2.79 -34.21 10.57
C LEU A 138 2.02 -32.97 10.10
N THR A 139 0.71 -32.92 10.34
CA THR A 139 -0.14 -31.77 9.98
C THR A 139 0.28 -30.52 10.73
N GLY A 140 0.59 -30.65 12.03
CA GLY A 140 1.10 -29.58 12.87
C GLY A 140 2.43 -29.02 12.38
N LEU A 141 3.40 -29.91 12.09
CA LEU A 141 4.69 -29.54 11.53
C LEU A 141 4.55 -28.79 10.20
N MET A 142 3.72 -29.29 9.28
CA MET A 142 3.46 -28.64 7.98
C MET A 142 2.78 -27.27 8.16
N THR A 143 1.82 -27.18 9.07
CA THR A 143 1.14 -25.91 9.40
C THR A 143 2.15 -24.90 9.92
N PHE A 144 3.01 -25.30 10.86
CA PHE A 144 4.02 -24.43 11.43
C PHE A 144 4.98 -23.90 10.36
N ALA A 145 5.43 -24.76 9.44
CA ALA A 145 6.28 -24.37 8.33
C ALA A 145 5.59 -23.35 7.41
N ILE A 146 4.33 -23.59 7.02
CA ILE A 146 3.55 -22.68 6.17
C ILE A 146 3.30 -21.35 6.87
N ALA A 147 2.85 -21.37 8.13
CA ALA A 147 2.57 -20.17 8.90
C ALA A 147 3.81 -19.30 9.08
N THR A 148 4.96 -19.92 9.38
CA THR A 148 6.25 -19.25 9.49
C THR A 148 6.68 -18.67 8.13
N GLY A 149 6.53 -19.41 7.04
CA GLY A 149 6.83 -18.93 5.69
C GLY A 149 5.98 -17.72 5.27
N ILE A 150 4.68 -17.75 5.59
CA ILE A 150 3.79 -16.61 5.35
C ILE A 150 4.17 -15.42 6.24
N MET A 151 4.50 -15.66 7.51
CA MET A 151 4.94 -14.62 8.43
C MET A 151 6.22 -13.94 7.92
N TRP A 152 7.20 -14.71 7.45
CA TRP A 152 8.38 -14.18 6.79
C TRP A 152 8.02 -13.38 5.53
N GLY A 153 7.19 -13.93 4.65
CA GLY A 153 6.73 -13.25 3.43
C GLY A 153 6.01 -11.91 3.72
N ARG A 154 5.32 -11.79 4.86
CA ARG A 154 4.71 -10.54 5.31
C ARG A 154 5.76 -9.51 5.74
N PHE A 155 6.79 -9.94 6.47
CA PHE A 155 7.87 -9.04 6.93
C PHE A 155 8.81 -8.62 5.80
N SER A 156 9.10 -9.51 4.85
CA SER A 156 9.98 -9.25 3.72
C SER A 156 9.30 -8.53 2.57
N ARG A 157 8.00 -8.21 2.68
CA ARG A 157 7.28 -7.53 1.60
C ARG A 157 7.83 -6.10 1.43
N PRO A 158 8.35 -5.74 0.25
CA PRO A 158 8.87 -4.42 0.01
C PRO A 158 7.76 -3.38 0.12
N LYS A 159 8.00 -2.33 0.90
CA LYS A 159 7.07 -1.21 1.06
C LYS A 159 7.83 0.10 0.88
N ALA A 160 7.31 0.97 0.02
CA ALA A 160 7.82 2.32 -0.11
C ALA A 160 7.43 3.14 1.13
N TYR A 161 8.41 3.51 1.95
CA TYR A 161 8.21 4.38 3.11
C TYR A 161 8.37 5.85 2.72
N ILE A 162 7.52 6.31 1.80
CA ILE A 162 7.50 7.67 1.29
C ILE A 162 6.25 8.38 1.82
N ARG A 163 6.42 9.61 2.30
CA ARG A 163 5.32 10.53 2.62
C ARG A 163 5.32 11.67 1.61
N TYR A 164 4.13 12.08 1.19
CA TYR A 164 3.92 13.20 0.27
C TYR A 164 3.33 14.40 1.02
N SER A 165 3.60 15.62 0.54
CA SER A 165 2.92 16.81 1.04
C SER A 165 1.42 16.71 0.80
N LYS A 166 0.59 17.21 1.72
CA LYS A 166 -0.87 17.25 1.59
C LYS A 166 -1.34 18.00 0.35
N ASN A 167 -0.66 19.10 0.05
CA ASN A 167 -0.97 19.97 -1.07
C ASN A 167 0.18 19.98 -2.08
N ALA A 168 -0.16 20.25 -3.34
CA ALA A 168 0.79 20.74 -4.33
C ALA A 168 0.61 22.26 -4.45
N VAL A 169 1.70 23.00 -4.59
CA VAL A 169 1.69 24.46 -4.60
C VAL A 169 2.11 24.98 -5.97
N VAL A 170 1.47 26.05 -6.43
CA VAL A 170 1.95 26.84 -7.56
C VAL A 170 2.68 28.04 -6.99
N ALA A 171 3.97 28.14 -7.29
CA ALA A 171 4.89 29.10 -6.70
C ALA A 171 5.76 29.78 -7.77
N PRO A 172 6.29 30.99 -7.51
CA PRO A 172 7.37 31.55 -8.33
C PRO A 172 8.60 30.65 -8.30
N PHE A 173 9.19 30.39 -9.47
CA PHE A 173 10.38 29.57 -9.62
C PHE A 173 11.24 30.07 -10.79
N ARG A 174 12.50 30.42 -10.51
CA ARG A 174 13.38 31.13 -11.46
C ARG A 174 12.65 32.37 -12.00
N ASP A 175 12.54 32.50 -13.32
CA ASP A 175 11.90 33.64 -14.00
C ASP A 175 10.41 33.42 -14.31
N GLY A 176 9.79 32.36 -13.78
CA GLY A 176 8.39 32.04 -14.06
C GLY A 176 7.68 31.42 -12.87
N ILE A 177 6.69 30.57 -13.15
CA ILE A 177 5.96 29.82 -12.14
C ILE A 177 6.13 28.31 -12.33
N ALA A 178 6.01 27.57 -11.25
CA ALA A 178 6.07 26.11 -11.29
C ALA A 178 5.04 25.50 -10.34
N LEU A 179 4.54 24.32 -10.73
CA LEU A 179 3.78 23.45 -9.86
C LEU A 179 4.76 22.55 -9.10
N MET A 180 4.65 22.54 -7.77
CA MET A 180 5.57 21.82 -6.90
C MET A 180 4.82 20.94 -5.90
N PHE A 181 5.37 19.78 -5.60
CA PHE A 181 4.97 18.97 -4.46
C PHE A 181 6.19 18.36 -3.80
N ARG A 182 6.07 17.97 -2.54
CA ARG A 182 7.17 17.36 -1.79
C ARG A 182 6.93 15.89 -1.55
N MET A 183 8.01 15.15 -1.53
CA MET A 183 8.02 13.81 -0.98
C MET A 183 9.25 13.62 -0.09
N VAL A 184 9.15 12.77 0.92
CA VAL A 184 10.23 12.51 1.87
C VAL A 184 10.21 11.04 2.29
N PRO A 185 11.36 10.34 2.30
CA PRO A 185 11.47 9.07 2.97
C PRO A 185 11.36 9.29 4.48
N PHE A 186 10.49 8.55 5.17
CA PHE A 186 10.29 8.72 6.61
C PHE A 186 10.93 7.61 7.46
N THR A 187 11.51 6.59 6.82
CA THR A 187 12.35 5.60 7.47
C THR A 187 13.82 5.94 7.27
N ARG A 188 14.70 5.27 8.01
CA ARG A 188 16.17 5.43 7.90
C ARG A 188 16.77 4.77 6.65
N ASN A 189 15.95 4.13 5.83
CA ASN A 189 16.41 3.44 4.62
C ASN A 189 16.57 4.45 3.49
N TYR A 190 17.65 4.32 2.73
CA TYR A 190 17.86 5.10 1.53
C TYR A 190 17.12 4.47 0.37
N LEU A 191 16.45 5.32 -0.42
CA LEU A 191 15.94 4.93 -1.73
C LEU A 191 16.97 5.35 -2.77
N VAL A 192 17.38 4.41 -3.61
CA VAL A 192 18.34 4.65 -4.69
C VAL A 192 17.69 4.43 -6.05
N ASN A 193 18.27 5.01 -7.09
CA ASN A 193 17.73 4.97 -8.46
C ASN A 193 16.25 5.38 -8.51
N VAL A 194 15.92 6.48 -7.84
CA VAL A 194 14.54 6.96 -7.73
C VAL A 194 14.15 7.67 -9.01
N GLU A 195 13.03 7.27 -9.59
CA GLU A 195 12.41 7.87 -10.76
C GLU A 195 10.98 8.30 -10.41
N VAL A 196 10.64 9.54 -10.74
CA VAL A 196 9.31 10.12 -10.54
C VAL A 196 8.71 10.46 -11.89
N ARG A 197 7.47 10.01 -12.11
CA ARG A 197 6.67 10.35 -13.29
C ARG A 197 5.39 11.02 -12.84
N VAL A 198 5.02 12.08 -13.54
CA VAL A 198 3.80 12.84 -13.25
C VAL A 198 2.95 12.91 -14.51
N THR A 199 1.67 12.56 -14.34
CA THR A 199 0.68 12.57 -15.41
C THR A 199 -0.51 13.40 -14.96
N LEU A 200 -0.89 14.38 -15.76
CA LEU A 200 -2.12 15.15 -15.55
C LEU A 200 -3.29 14.44 -16.20
N ALA A 201 -4.33 14.13 -15.45
CA ALA A 201 -5.63 13.75 -15.97
C ALA A 201 -6.55 14.98 -16.01
N MET A 202 -7.23 15.21 -17.12
CA MET A 202 -8.24 16.25 -17.28
C MET A 202 -9.43 15.76 -18.09
N GLN A 203 -10.60 16.29 -17.80
CA GLN A 203 -11.78 16.12 -18.62
C GLN A 203 -11.82 17.16 -19.75
N VAL A 204 -12.01 16.67 -20.96
CA VAL A 204 -12.05 17.47 -22.19
C VAL A 204 -13.31 17.13 -22.97
N MET A 205 -13.98 18.14 -23.50
CA MET A 205 -15.05 17.98 -24.48
C MET A 205 -14.48 17.64 -25.85
N GLU A 206 -14.73 16.43 -26.34
CA GLU A 206 -14.37 15.99 -27.68
C GLU A 206 -15.59 15.36 -28.36
N ASP A 207 -15.90 15.80 -29.59
CA ASP A 207 -17.03 15.27 -30.38
C ASP A 207 -18.38 15.30 -29.63
N GLY A 208 -18.57 16.31 -28.77
CA GLY A 208 -19.78 16.45 -27.95
C GLY A 208 -19.84 15.53 -26.72
N GLN A 209 -18.80 14.74 -26.45
CA GLN A 209 -18.69 13.87 -25.29
C GLN A 209 -17.53 14.30 -24.37
N MET A 210 -17.73 14.17 -23.06
CA MET A 210 -16.66 14.35 -22.09
C MET A 210 -15.72 13.13 -22.12
N LYS A 211 -14.42 13.36 -22.26
CA LYS A 211 -13.38 12.30 -22.23
C LYS A 211 -12.27 12.68 -21.25
N ASN A 212 -11.75 11.67 -20.56
CA ASN A 212 -10.54 11.79 -19.76
C ASN A 212 -9.34 11.75 -20.70
N ARG A 213 -8.53 12.80 -20.67
CA ARG A 213 -7.25 12.90 -21.37
C ARG A 213 -6.13 12.98 -20.36
N PHE A 214 -5.05 12.28 -20.69
CA PHE A 214 -3.85 12.21 -19.86
C PHE A 214 -2.71 12.92 -20.57
N PHE A 215 -1.93 13.70 -19.84
CA PHE A 215 -0.81 14.47 -20.37
C PHE A 215 0.41 14.26 -19.51
N ASN A 216 1.58 14.11 -20.14
CA ASN A 216 2.83 14.06 -19.38
C ASN A 216 3.14 15.44 -18.80
N MET A 217 3.55 15.45 -17.52
CA MET A 217 4.07 16.64 -16.85
C MET A 217 5.57 16.44 -16.57
N PRO A 218 6.47 16.88 -17.48
CA PRO A 218 7.90 16.72 -17.28
C PRO A 218 8.38 17.47 -16.03
N LEU A 219 9.21 16.82 -15.21
CA LEU A 219 9.81 17.44 -14.03
C LEU A 219 11.20 18.00 -14.38
N ASP A 220 11.59 19.11 -13.73
CA ASP A 220 12.94 19.70 -13.85
C ASP A 220 14.01 18.68 -13.47
N ILE A 221 13.77 17.94 -12.37
CA ILE A 221 14.55 16.77 -11.97
C ILE A 221 13.58 15.63 -11.70
N ALA A 222 13.53 14.65 -12.61
CA ALA A 222 12.68 13.47 -12.51
C ALA A 222 13.39 12.24 -11.89
N LYS A 223 14.74 12.26 -11.84
CA LYS A 223 15.56 11.14 -11.39
C LYS A 223 16.57 11.59 -10.34
N ALA A 224 16.76 10.77 -9.31
CA ALA A 224 17.78 10.97 -8.30
C ALA A 224 18.48 9.64 -7.99
N ASN A 225 19.81 9.69 -7.90
CA ASN A 225 20.60 8.50 -7.57
C ASN A 225 20.35 8.02 -6.13
N THR A 226 20.15 8.95 -5.21
CA THR A 226 19.85 8.67 -3.81
C THR A 226 18.89 9.70 -3.25
N MET A 227 18.00 9.25 -2.38
CA MET A 227 17.06 10.11 -1.67
C MET A 227 17.25 9.92 -0.17
N THR A 228 17.89 10.91 0.46
CA THR A 228 18.21 10.92 1.91
C THR A 228 17.40 11.95 2.69
N ALA A 229 16.83 12.94 2.00
CA ALA A 229 16.06 14.05 2.57
C ALA A 229 14.78 14.32 1.77
N ASN A 230 14.07 15.40 2.09
CA ASN A 230 12.91 15.81 1.30
C ASN A 230 13.33 16.19 -0.12
N TRP A 231 12.54 15.75 -1.10
CA TRP A 231 12.70 16.16 -2.49
C TRP A 231 11.48 17.01 -2.85
N THR A 232 11.73 18.25 -3.27
CA THR A 232 10.70 19.08 -3.90
C THR A 232 10.73 18.81 -5.39
N LEU A 233 9.67 18.20 -5.90
CA LEU A 233 9.50 17.92 -7.32
C LEU A 233 8.89 19.14 -7.97
N VAL A 234 9.48 19.59 -9.08
CA VAL A 234 9.14 20.86 -9.73
C VAL A 234 8.76 20.58 -11.18
N HIS A 235 7.53 20.92 -11.54
CA HIS A 235 7.08 21.01 -12.92
C HIS A 235 7.02 22.49 -13.32
N ILE A 236 7.92 22.91 -14.20
CA ILE A 236 7.98 24.28 -14.71
C ILE A 236 6.78 24.50 -15.64
N ILE A 237 5.99 25.55 -15.40
CA ILE A 237 4.83 25.87 -16.24
C ILE A 237 5.32 26.81 -17.35
N ASN A 238 5.84 26.22 -18.42
CA ASN A 238 6.25 26.91 -19.65
C ASN A 238 5.27 26.61 -20.79
N GLU A 239 5.54 27.09 -22.01
CA GLU A 239 4.68 26.86 -23.18
C GLU A 239 4.43 25.39 -23.56
N GLU A 240 5.24 24.45 -23.06
CA GLU A 240 5.08 23.00 -23.30
C GLU A 240 4.21 22.34 -22.22
N SER A 241 4.01 23.02 -21.09
CA SER A 241 3.21 22.52 -19.98
C SER A 241 1.73 22.35 -20.38
N PRO A 242 1.09 21.22 -20.03
CA PRO A 242 -0.34 21.02 -20.26
C PRO A 242 -1.25 22.06 -19.59
N ILE A 243 -0.74 22.71 -18.54
CA ILE A 243 -1.46 23.72 -17.74
C ILE A 243 -0.98 25.15 -18.03
N TYR A 244 -0.23 25.36 -19.11
CA TYR A 244 0.21 26.70 -19.50
C TYR A 244 -0.98 27.62 -19.81
N GLY A 245 -1.04 28.76 -19.12
CA GLY A 245 -2.13 29.73 -19.26
C GLY A 245 -3.46 29.29 -18.63
N PHE A 246 -3.47 28.22 -17.83
CA PHE A 246 -4.67 27.78 -17.09
C PHE A 246 -4.77 28.54 -15.77
N THR A 247 -5.99 28.98 -15.46
CA THR A 247 -6.33 29.51 -14.15
C THR A 247 -6.75 28.39 -13.20
N LYS A 248 -6.89 28.71 -11.91
CA LYS A 248 -7.47 27.79 -10.92
C LYS A 248 -8.87 27.31 -11.33
N ASP A 249 -9.68 28.20 -11.89
CA ASP A 249 -11.03 27.88 -12.34
C ASP A 249 -11.01 26.95 -13.57
N ASP A 250 -10.05 27.11 -14.47
CA ASP A 250 -9.87 26.21 -15.62
C ASP A 250 -9.56 24.78 -15.15
N LEU A 251 -8.65 24.61 -14.18
CA LEU A 251 -8.32 23.29 -13.61
C LEU A 251 -9.50 22.67 -12.84
N THR A 252 -10.30 23.51 -12.18
CA THR A 252 -11.52 23.09 -11.48
C THR A 252 -12.56 22.57 -12.49
N ASN A 253 -12.81 23.34 -13.54
CA ASN A 253 -13.75 22.96 -14.62
C ASN A 253 -13.28 21.74 -15.42
N ALA A 254 -11.96 21.52 -15.50
CA ALA A 254 -11.35 20.34 -16.12
C ALA A 254 -11.36 19.11 -15.22
N HIS A 255 -11.82 19.20 -13.96
CA HIS A 255 -11.65 18.17 -12.94
C HIS A 255 -10.21 17.62 -12.92
N ALA A 256 -9.23 18.53 -12.94
CA ALA A 256 -7.83 18.15 -13.06
C ALA A 256 -7.36 17.30 -11.87
N GLU A 257 -6.64 16.22 -12.17
CA GLU A 257 -5.98 15.37 -11.18
C GLU A 257 -4.54 15.09 -11.61
N MET A 258 -3.58 15.48 -10.79
CA MET A 258 -2.17 15.19 -10.98
C MET A 258 -1.84 13.83 -10.36
N LEU A 259 -1.53 12.85 -11.19
CA LEU A 259 -1.13 11.51 -10.80
C LEU A 259 0.39 11.44 -10.65
N VAL A 260 0.86 10.95 -9.52
CA VAL A 260 2.29 10.85 -9.21
C VAL A 260 2.66 9.38 -9.03
N PHE A 261 3.65 8.94 -9.79
CA PHE A 261 4.21 7.59 -9.74
C PHE A 261 5.68 7.69 -9.37
N VAL A 262 6.06 6.99 -8.30
CA VAL A 262 7.45 6.92 -7.83
C VAL A 262 7.89 5.47 -7.88
N GLN A 263 9.04 5.24 -8.49
CA GLN A 263 9.73 3.96 -8.49
C GLN A 263 11.13 4.20 -7.90
N GLY A 264 11.59 3.29 -7.04
CA GLY A 264 12.95 3.36 -6.51
C GLY A 264 13.37 1.98 -6.00
N PHE A 265 14.66 1.80 -5.75
CA PHE A 265 15.20 0.60 -5.15
C PHE A 265 15.41 0.83 -3.65
N ASP A 266 14.85 -0.03 -2.82
CA ASP A 266 15.09 -0.04 -1.38
C ASP A 266 16.19 -1.07 -1.08
N GLU A 267 17.32 -0.58 -0.56
CA GLU A 267 18.50 -1.41 -0.28
C GLU A 267 18.22 -2.46 0.81
N SER A 268 17.36 -2.16 1.79
CA SER A 268 17.05 -3.08 2.89
C SER A 268 16.22 -4.27 2.42
N PHE A 269 15.29 -4.04 1.49
CA PHE A 269 14.53 -5.13 0.87
C PHE A 269 15.25 -5.73 -0.34
N SER A 270 16.33 -5.11 -0.82
CA SER A 270 17.01 -5.45 -2.07
C SER A 270 16.03 -5.59 -3.24
N ASN A 271 15.04 -4.69 -3.31
CA ASN A 271 13.96 -4.78 -4.27
C ASN A 271 13.46 -3.40 -4.71
N THR A 272 12.84 -3.35 -5.88
CA THR A 272 12.16 -2.15 -6.37
C THR A 272 10.85 -1.96 -5.61
N VAL A 273 10.71 -0.79 -5.00
CA VAL A 273 9.48 -0.31 -4.38
C VAL A 273 8.77 0.66 -5.32
N ILE A 274 7.44 0.65 -5.27
CA ILE A 274 6.59 1.56 -6.03
C ILE A 274 5.67 2.27 -5.05
N SER A 275 5.54 3.59 -5.23
CA SER A 275 4.60 4.42 -4.49
C SER A 275 3.79 5.26 -5.46
N ARG A 276 2.52 5.49 -5.14
CA ARG A 276 1.58 6.25 -5.94
C ARG A 276 0.83 7.22 -5.05
N THR A 277 0.52 8.39 -5.57
CA THR A 277 -0.42 9.34 -4.96
C THR A 277 -1.07 10.17 -6.06
N SER A 278 -2.12 10.91 -5.73
CA SER A 278 -2.67 11.91 -6.61
C SER A 278 -2.98 13.22 -5.87
N TYR A 279 -3.07 14.31 -6.63
CA TYR A 279 -3.53 15.62 -6.17
C TYR A 279 -4.66 16.08 -7.07
N THR A 280 -5.83 16.25 -6.50
CA THR A 280 -6.99 16.83 -7.17
C THR A 280 -6.86 18.35 -7.25
N TYR A 281 -7.64 18.99 -8.13
CA TYR A 281 -7.70 20.45 -8.26
C TYR A 281 -7.93 21.20 -6.93
N GLU A 282 -8.64 20.60 -5.96
CA GLU A 282 -8.86 21.16 -4.62
C GLU A 282 -7.59 21.15 -3.76
N GLU A 283 -6.68 20.21 -4.01
CA GLU A 283 -5.43 20.04 -3.29
C GLU A 283 -4.29 20.89 -3.91
N LEU A 284 -4.57 21.63 -5.00
CA LEU A 284 -3.66 22.58 -5.64
C LEU A 284 -3.80 23.99 -5.06
N VAL A 285 -2.74 24.51 -4.47
CA VAL A 285 -2.72 25.83 -3.82
C VAL A 285 -1.92 26.82 -4.67
N PHE A 286 -2.61 27.79 -5.27
CA PHE A 286 -1.98 28.86 -6.04
C PHE A 286 -1.44 29.97 -5.14
N GLY A 287 -0.25 30.49 -5.46
CA GLY A 287 0.36 31.58 -4.71
C GLY A 287 0.83 31.12 -3.34
N ALA A 288 1.48 29.96 -3.29
CA ALA A 288 2.05 29.41 -2.08
C ALA A 288 3.45 28.89 -2.32
N LYS A 289 4.34 29.08 -1.34
CA LYS A 289 5.71 28.57 -1.36
C LYS A 289 5.93 27.73 -0.11
N PHE A 290 6.49 26.54 -0.29
CA PHE A 290 6.78 25.70 0.86
C PHE A 290 7.90 26.29 1.74
N LEU A 291 7.74 26.19 3.05
CA LEU A 291 8.75 26.59 4.03
C LEU A 291 9.93 25.59 4.05
N PRO A 292 11.16 26.01 4.39
CA PRO A 292 12.28 25.10 4.57
C PRO A 292 12.00 24.02 5.62
N MET A 293 12.44 22.78 5.37
CA MET A 293 12.26 21.66 6.31
C MET A 293 13.54 21.32 7.08
N TYR A 294 14.65 21.99 6.81
CA TYR A 294 15.94 21.62 7.34
C TYR A 294 16.74 22.83 7.79
N HIS A 295 17.58 22.62 8.78
CA HIS A 295 18.51 23.61 9.34
C HIS A 295 19.74 22.88 9.91
N PRO A 296 20.88 23.57 10.10
CA PRO A 296 22.04 22.98 10.77
C PRO A 296 21.75 22.70 12.24
N SER A 297 22.35 21.65 12.80
CA SER A 297 22.38 21.38 14.24
C SER A 297 23.12 22.47 15.01
N GLU A 298 22.96 22.51 16.34
CA GLU A 298 23.60 23.50 17.22
C GLU A 298 25.14 23.54 17.08
N ASP A 299 25.76 22.37 16.84
CA ASP A 299 27.20 22.23 16.59
C ASP A 299 27.60 22.48 15.12
N GLY A 300 26.64 22.67 14.22
CA GLY A 300 26.85 22.86 12.78
C GLY A 300 27.28 21.61 12.00
N MET A 301 27.39 20.44 12.65
CA MET A 301 27.97 19.24 12.05
C MET A 301 26.94 18.35 11.34
N LYS A 302 25.64 18.56 11.58
CA LYS A 302 24.56 17.74 11.05
C LYS A 302 23.45 18.62 10.48
N THR A 303 22.68 18.05 9.54
CA THR A 303 21.43 18.64 9.07
C THR A 303 20.27 18.03 9.84
N VAL A 304 19.47 18.86 10.49
CA VAL A 304 18.24 18.44 11.17
C VAL A 304 17.06 18.62 10.23
N LEU A 305 16.39 17.52 9.89
CA LEU A 305 15.21 17.48 9.02
C LEU A 305 13.92 17.33 9.83
N HIS A 306 12.99 18.25 9.66
CA HIS A 306 11.69 18.29 10.34
C HIS A 306 10.58 17.72 9.44
N LEU A 307 10.18 16.47 9.69
CA LEU A 307 9.16 15.79 8.89
C LEU A 307 7.74 16.34 9.08
N ASP A 308 7.48 17.00 10.21
CA ASP A 308 6.24 17.72 10.52
C ASP A 308 6.06 18.97 9.63
N GLN A 309 7.15 19.54 9.11
CA GLN A 309 7.14 20.69 8.20
C GLN A 309 6.92 20.30 6.72
N LEU A 310 6.61 19.03 6.43
CA LEU A 310 6.39 18.55 5.06
C LEU A 310 5.27 19.30 4.35
N ASP A 311 4.22 19.64 5.10
CA ASP A 311 3.02 20.33 4.60
C ASP A 311 3.11 21.86 4.73
N ALA A 312 4.15 22.39 5.38
CA ALA A 312 4.20 23.80 5.75
C ALA A 312 4.52 24.68 4.53
N TYR A 313 3.65 25.65 4.28
CA TYR A 313 3.81 26.65 3.22
C TYR A 313 3.33 28.03 3.69
N GLU A 314 3.86 29.06 3.06
CA GLU A 314 3.44 30.46 3.20
C GLU A 314 2.80 30.94 1.90
N LYS A 315 1.92 31.94 1.99
CA LYS A 315 1.34 32.57 0.81
C LYS A 315 2.33 33.56 0.20
N VAL A 316 2.40 33.56 -1.12
CA VAL A 316 3.26 34.45 -1.90
C VAL A 316 2.49 34.99 -3.09
N GLU A 317 2.82 36.21 -3.51
CA GLU A 317 2.28 36.75 -4.76
C GLU A 317 2.86 35.98 -5.95
N LEU A 318 1.99 35.56 -6.85
CA LEU A 318 2.41 35.01 -8.14
C LEU A 318 2.75 36.19 -9.06
N GLY A 319 3.96 36.17 -9.63
CA GLY A 319 4.24 36.99 -10.81
C GLY A 319 3.27 36.63 -11.95
N GLN A 320 3.01 37.58 -12.84
CA GLN A 320 2.27 37.27 -14.07
C GLN A 320 3.06 36.25 -14.90
N VAL A 321 2.35 35.25 -15.43
CA VAL A 321 2.87 34.30 -16.43
C VAL A 321 2.89 34.95 -17.79
#